data_AF-A0A392P4E5-F1
#
_entry.id   AF-A0A392P4E5-F1
#
_cell.length_a   1.000
_cell.length_b   1.000
_cell.length_c   1.000
_cell.angle_alpha   90.00
_cell.angle_beta   90.00
_cell.angle_gamma   90.00
#
_symmetry.space_group_name_H-M   'P 1'
#
loop_
_entity.id
_entity.type
_entity.pdbx_description
1 polymer ?
#
loop_
_entity_poly.entity_id
_entity_poly.type
_entity_poly.pdbx_seq_one_letter_code
_entity_poly.pdbx_strand_id
1 'polypeptide(L)'
;MRQAAPTKPKEPRIPRMPQLHDFQFFNNHRLSELYEKEVRYLMQAHQKNQVKDSIDVDEPEEVGEPLTAEESEEKEQLLEEGFSSWSRKDFNTFIRACEKYGRNDIKSIASEMEGKTEEEVERYAEVFKERYKELN
;
A
#
# COMPACT_ATOMS: atom_id res chain seq x y z
N MET A 1 10.48 48.23 16.29
CA MET A 1 10.83 46.80 16.05
C MET A 1 9.53 46.01 16.02
N ARG A 2 9.18 45.37 14.89
CA ARG A 2 7.97 44.53 14.79
C ARG A 2 8.33 43.13 15.25
N GLN A 3 7.73 42.66 16.34
CA GLN A 3 7.87 41.28 16.82
C GLN A 3 7.20 40.35 15.79
N ALA A 4 7.95 39.36 15.31
CA ALA A 4 7.42 38.31 14.46
C ALA A 4 6.49 37.42 15.30
N ALA A 5 5.27 37.17 14.82
CA ALA A 5 4.34 36.26 15.47
C ALA A 5 4.91 34.82 15.47
N PRO A 6 4.68 34.03 16.52
CA PRO A 6 5.12 32.64 16.55
C PRO A 6 4.44 31.86 15.43
N THR A 7 5.24 31.20 14.60
CA THR A 7 4.74 30.34 13.52
C THR A 7 4.06 29.13 14.15
N LYS A 8 2.79 28.90 13.81
CA LYS A 8 2.06 27.72 14.30
C LYS A 8 2.82 26.44 13.87
N PRO A 9 2.95 25.43 14.75
CA PRO A 9 3.58 24.18 14.38
C PRO A 9 2.83 23.54 13.20
N LYS A 10 3.58 23.13 12.17
CA LYS A 10 3.01 22.47 10.99
C LYS A 10 2.46 21.11 11.42
N GLU A 11 1.18 20.85 11.14
CA GLU A 11 0.57 19.54 11.36
C GLU A 11 1.36 18.42 10.66
N PRO A 12 1.45 17.23 11.28
CA PRO A 12 2.13 16.10 10.67
C PRO A 12 1.34 15.65 9.45
N ARG A 13 2.00 15.60 8.29
CA ARG A 13 1.42 15.02 7.09
C ARG A 13 1.50 13.50 7.20
N ILE A 14 0.45 12.89 7.73
CA ILE A 14 0.30 11.43 7.75
C ILE A 14 -0.12 11.00 6.33
N PRO A 15 0.69 10.22 5.59
CA PRO A 15 0.27 9.66 4.32
C PRO A 15 -0.94 8.74 4.55
N ARG A 16 -1.99 8.88 3.74
CA ARG A 16 -3.10 7.92 3.76
C ARG A 16 -2.63 6.61 3.15
N MET A 17 -3.12 5.49 3.70
CA MET A 17 -2.91 4.19 3.09
C MET A 17 -3.44 4.21 1.65
N PRO A 18 -2.67 3.72 0.67
CA PRO A 18 -3.16 3.55 -0.69
C PRO A 18 -4.41 2.68 -0.69
N GLN A 19 -5.34 2.97 -1.59
CA GLN A 19 -6.48 2.07 -1.79
C GLN A 19 -5.98 0.79 -2.47
N LEU A 20 -5.94 -0.30 -1.72
CA LEU A 20 -5.62 -1.62 -2.23
C LEU A 20 -6.92 -2.27 -2.69
N HIS A 21 -7.06 -2.51 -3.99
CA HIS A 21 -8.25 -3.17 -4.52
C HIS A 21 -8.19 -4.68 -4.32
N ASP A 22 -9.34 -5.30 -4.15
CA ASP A 22 -9.50 -6.76 -4.00
C ASP A 22 -8.93 -7.53 -5.21
N PHE A 23 -9.19 -7.03 -6.42
CA PHE A 23 -8.67 -7.59 -7.67
C PHE A 23 -7.15 -7.48 -7.83
N GLN A 24 -6.46 -6.77 -6.93
CA GLN A 24 -5.00 -6.71 -6.92
C GLN A 24 -4.38 -7.78 -6.01
N PHE A 25 -5.20 -8.53 -5.27
CA PHE A 25 -4.78 -9.68 -4.44
C PHE A 25 -3.69 -9.39 -3.41
N PHE A 26 -3.58 -8.14 -2.95
CA PHE A 26 -2.67 -7.77 -1.86
C PHE A 26 -3.03 -8.48 -0.55
N ASN A 27 -2.02 -8.74 0.27
CA ASN A 27 -2.22 -9.07 1.68
C ASN A 27 -2.64 -7.81 2.46
N ASN A 28 -3.90 -7.42 2.30
CA ASN A 28 -4.46 -6.20 2.88
C ASN A 28 -4.30 -6.16 4.39
N HIS A 29 -4.48 -7.29 5.08
CA HIS A 29 -4.39 -7.36 6.53
C HIS A 29 -2.98 -6.99 7.01
N ARG A 30 -1.96 -7.69 6.51
CA ARG A 30 -0.57 -7.47 6.94
C ARG A 30 -0.03 -6.12 6.50
N LEU A 31 -0.34 -5.68 5.28
CA LEU A 31 0.02 -4.34 4.82
C LEU A 31 -0.61 -3.26 5.70
N SER A 32 -1.88 -3.42 6.11
CA SER A 32 -2.55 -2.47 7.00
C SER A 32 -1.85 -2.38 8.36
N GLU A 33 -1.46 -3.52 8.96
CA GLU A 33 -0.72 -3.54 10.22
C GLU A 33 0.61 -2.76 10.14
N LEU A 34 1.37 -2.98 9.05
CA LEU A 34 2.64 -2.30 8.80
C LEU A 34 2.44 -0.79 8.62
N TYR A 35 1.43 -0.39 7.83
CA TYR A 35 1.06 1.02 7.66
C TYR A 35 0.60 1.67 8.98
N GLU A 36 -0.21 0.98 9.78
CA GLU A 36 -0.66 1.49 11.09
C GLU A 36 0.50 1.69 12.06
N LYS A 37 1.50 0.79 12.06
CA LYS A 37 2.72 0.93 12.85
C LYS A 37 3.52 2.17 12.43
N GLU A 38 3.72 2.39 11.13
CA GLU A 38 4.39 3.60 10.61
C GLU A 38 3.63 4.88 10.99
N VAL A 39 2.31 4.89 10.83
CA VAL A 39 1.47 6.03 11.16
C VAL A 39 1.55 6.34 12.66
N ARG A 40 1.47 5.31 13.52
CA ARG A 40 1.60 5.46 14.97
C ARG A 40 2.94 6.08 15.35
N TYR A 41 4.03 5.58 14.77
CA TYR A 41 5.37 6.12 14.98
C TYR A 41 5.44 7.61 14.59
N LEU A 42 4.96 7.97 13.39
CA LEU A 42 4.98 9.35 12.90
C LEU A 42 4.16 10.30 13.79
N MET A 43 3.01 9.86 14.28
CA MET A 43 2.17 10.63 15.19
C MET A 43 2.87 10.91 16.52
N GLN A 44 3.45 9.87 17.13
CA GLN A 44 4.15 9.99 18.42
C GLN A 44 5.42 10.85 18.30
N ALA A 45 6.19 10.66 17.22
CA ALA A 45 7.38 11.48 16.95
C ALA A 45 7.01 12.97 16.78
N HIS A 46 5.91 13.27 16.08
CA HIS A 46 5.44 14.65 15.93
C HIS A 46 4.96 15.26 17.26
N GLN A 47 4.19 14.50 18.04
CA GLN A 47 3.73 14.94 19.36
C GLN A 47 4.91 15.27 20.29
N LYS A 48 5.94 14.41 20.33
CA LYS A 48 7.15 14.65 21.11
C LYS A 48 7.91 15.89 20.67
N ASN A 49 8.05 16.12 19.36
CA ASN A 49 8.71 17.32 18.84
C ASN A 49 7.96 18.60 19.24
N GLN A 50 6.63 18.59 19.25
CA GLN A 50 5.84 19.72 19.74
C GLN A 50 6.00 19.95 21.26
N VAL A 51 6.11 18.88 22.05
CA VAL A 51 6.29 18.98 23.52
C VAL A 51 7.70 19.46 23.87
N LYS A 52 8.74 18.98 23.19
CA LYS A 52 10.14 19.43 23.35
C LYS A 52 10.34 20.91 23.06
N ASP A 53 9.63 21.47 22.08
CA ASP A 53 9.66 22.92 21.80
C ASP A 53 8.99 23.78 22.88
N SER A 54 8.29 23.16 23.85
CA SER A 54 7.51 23.86 24.88
C SER A 54 8.06 23.72 26.31
N ILE A 55 8.76 22.63 26.65
CA ILE A 55 9.31 22.39 27.99
C ILE A 55 10.58 21.51 27.89
N ASP A 56 11.67 21.95 28.56
CA ASP A 56 12.96 21.25 28.73
C ASP A 56 12.80 20.03 29.69
N VAL A 57 12.06 19.00 29.26
CA VAL A 57 11.89 17.76 30.04
C VAL A 57 12.75 16.65 29.43
N ASP A 58 13.81 16.28 30.16
CA ASP A 58 14.57 15.05 29.98
C ASP A 58 13.76 13.86 30.51
N GLU A 59 12.96 13.20 29.65
CA GLU A 59 12.48 11.83 29.92
C GLU A 59 12.49 10.96 28.64
N PRO A 60 13.01 9.72 28.72
CA PRO A 60 13.05 8.78 27.61
C PRO A 60 11.75 7.95 27.59
N GLU A 61 10.62 8.57 27.26
CA GLU A 61 9.46 7.77 26.86
C GLU A 61 9.67 7.26 25.43
N GLU A 62 9.61 5.93 25.31
CA GLU A 62 9.76 5.16 24.08
C GLU A 62 8.88 5.76 22.99
N VAL A 63 9.53 6.37 21.99
CA VAL A 63 8.88 6.61 20.71
C VAL A 63 8.53 5.22 20.20
N GLY A 64 7.27 4.97 19.85
CA GLY A 64 6.84 3.67 19.32
C GLY A 64 7.81 3.20 18.25
N GLU A 65 8.09 1.90 18.20
CA GLU A 65 9.18 1.45 17.34
C GLU A 65 8.88 1.75 15.87
N PRO A 66 9.82 2.35 15.12
CA PRO A 66 9.70 2.41 13.66
C PRO A 66 9.61 0.98 13.11
N LEU A 67 9.24 0.86 11.82
CA LEU A 67 9.42 -0.44 11.15
C LEU A 67 10.89 -0.84 11.26
N THR A 68 11.11 -2.07 11.70
CA THR A 68 12.43 -2.70 11.65
C THR A 68 12.86 -2.86 10.19
N ALA A 69 14.14 -3.16 9.98
CA ALA A 69 14.63 -3.49 8.65
C ALA A 69 13.87 -4.69 8.05
N GLU A 70 13.60 -5.70 8.88
CA GLU A 70 12.84 -6.89 8.50
C GLU A 70 11.39 -6.56 8.11
N GLU A 71 10.69 -5.74 8.90
CA GLU A 71 9.32 -5.34 8.57
C GLU A 71 9.23 -4.43 7.33
N SER A 72 10.27 -3.62 7.10
CA SER A 72 10.34 -2.78 5.89
C SER A 72 10.55 -3.64 4.64
N GLU A 73 11.42 -4.65 4.73
CA GLU A 73 11.64 -5.63 3.66
C GLU A 73 10.38 -6.49 3.44
N GLU A 74 9.72 -6.95 4.51
CA GLU A 74 8.43 -7.65 4.43
C GLU A 74 7.38 -6.80 3.72
N LYS A 75 7.28 -5.50 4.06
CA LYS A 75 6.36 -4.59 3.40
C LYS A 75 6.62 -4.49 1.90
N GLU A 76 7.89 -4.37 1.49
CA GLU A 76 8.27 -4.31 0.08
C GLU A 76 7.90 -5.62 -0.64
N GLN A 77 8.19 -6.77 -0.04
CA GLN A 77 7.82 -8.08 -0.58
C GLN A 77 6.30 -8.22 -0.76
N LEU A 78 5.51 -7.84 0.25
CA LEU A 78 4.04 -7.90 0.18
C LEU A 78 3.45 -6.96 -0.89
N LEU A 79 4.12 -5.85 -1.18
CA LEU A 79 3.72 -4.94 -2.27
C LEU A 79 4.12 -5.50 -3.65
N GLU A 80 5.20 -6.27 -3.74
CA GLU A 80 5.62 -6.97 -4.97
C GLU A 80 4.77 -8.20 -5.28
N GLU A 81 4.29 -8.92 -4.27
CA GLU A 81 3.41 -10.08 -4.43
C GLU A 81 2.03 -9.72 -5.01
N GLY A 82 1.58 -8.48 -4.77
CA GLY A 82 0.32 -7.98 -5.30
C GLY A 82 0.43 -7.36 -6.68
N PHE A 83 -0.71 -7.18 -7.33
CA PHE A 83 -0.80 -6.68 -8.69
C PHE A 83 -0.98 -5.15 -8.73
N SER A 84 0.01 -4.41 -8.21
CA SER A 84 -0.03 -2.94 -8.11
C SER A 84 -0.26 -2.21 -9.44
N SER A 85 0.24 -2.77 -10.55
CA SER A 85 0.10 -2.21 -11.90
C SER A 85 -1.25 -2.50 -12.55
N TRP A 86 -2.10 -3.33 -11.93
CA TRP A 86 -3.41 -3.68 -12.45
C TRP A 86 -4.46 -2.67 -12.01
N SER A 87 -5.07 -2.03 -12.99
CA SER A 87 -6.18 -1.10 -12.80
C SER A 87 -7.53 -1.81 -12.88
N ARG A 88 -8.60 -1.12 -12.47
CA ARG A 88 -9.98 -1.60 -12.68
C ARG A 88 -10.29 -1.85 -14.15
N LYS A 89 -9.71 -1.05 -15.08
CA LYS A 89 -9.87 -1.24 -16.52
C LYS A 89 -9.27 -2.59 -16.92
N ASP A 90 -8.03 -2.86 -16.49
CA ASP A 90 -7.31 -4.10 -16.79
C ASP A 90 -8.08 -5.32 -16.28
N PHE A 91 -8.56 -5.26 -15.03
CA PHE A 91 -9.40 -6.32 -14.48
C PHE A 91 -10.65 -6.58 -15.33
N ASN A 92 -11.41 -5.54 -15.68
CA ASN A 92 -12.63 -5.70 -16.46
C ASN A 92 -12.33 -6.25 -17.87
N THR A 93 -11.22 -5.83 -18.49
CA THR A 93 -10.75 -6.37 -19.77
C THR A 93 -10.39 -7.84 -19.63
N PHE A 94 -9.65 -8.22 -18.58
CA PHE A 94 -9.28 -9.60 -18.29
C PHE A 94 -10.49 -10.51 -18.15
N ILE A 95 -11.52 -10.10 -17.39
CA ILE A 95 -12.77 -10.87 -17.23
C ILE A 95 -13.48 -11.07 -18.58
N ARG A 96 -13.64 -10.00 -19.37
CA ARG A 96 -14.27 -10.09 -20.69
C ARG A 96 -13.49 -10.97 -21.66
N ALA A 97 -12.17 -10.90 -21.63
CA ALA A 97 -11.31 -11.76 -22.45
C ALA A 97 -11.39 -13.22 -22.01
N CYS A 98 -11.45 -13.49 -20.70
CA CYS A 98 -11.69 -14.83 -20.16
C CYS A 98 -13.04 -15.40 -20.61
N GLU A 99 -14.10 -14.58 -20.64
CA GLU A 99 -15.42 -14.99 -21.15
C GLU A 99 -15.41 -15.26 -22.66
N LYS A 100 -14.67 -14.47 -23.43
CA LYS A 100 -14.60 -14.55 -24.91
C LYS A 100 -13.78 -15.73 -25.41
N TYR A 101 -12.60 -15.97 -24.82
CA TYR A 101 -11.63 -16.96 -25.29
C TYR A 101 -11.54 -18.21 -24.39
N GLY A 102 -12.07 -18.11 -23.18
CA GLY A 102 -11.87 -19.10 -22.13
C GLY A 102 -10.64 -18.78 -21.29
N ARG A 103 -10.76 -18.98 -19.97
CA ARG A 103 -9.74 -18.65 -18.95
C ARG A 103 -8.36 -19.30 -19.10
N ASN A 104 -8.21 -20.29 -19.98
CA ASN A 104 -6.95 -20.99 -20.21
C ASN A 104 -6.20 -20.46 -21.45
N ASP A 105 -6.85 -19.65 -22.29
CA ASP A 105 -6.23 -19.10 -23.49
C ASP A 105 -5.51 -17.79 -23.16
N ILE A 106 -4.40 -17.92 -22.44
CA ILE A 106 -3.61 -16.78 -21.93
C ILE A 106 -3.11 -15.88 -23.08
N LYS A 107 -2.73 -16.48 -24.21
CA LYS A 107 -2.28 -15.73 -25.40
C LYS A 107 -3.36 -14.81 -25.94
N SER A 108 -4.56 -15.33 -26.15
CA SER A 108 -5.68 -14.52 -26.62
C SER A 108 -6.08 -13.47 -25.59
N ILE A 109 -6.05 -13.80 -24.29
CA ILE A 109 -6.33 -12.83 -23.22
C ILE A 109 -5.29 -11.70 -23.23
N ALA A 110 -4.00 -12.03 -23.25
CA ALA A 110 -2.91 -11.05 -23.25
C ALA A 110 -2.97 -10.11 -24.46
N SER A 111 -3.43 -10.59 -25.62
CA SER A 111 -3.61 -9.75 -26.81
C SER A 111 -4.66 -8.63 -26.64
N GLU A 112 -5.62 -8.79 -25.72
CA GLU A 112 -6.61 -7.75 -25.40
C GLU A 112 -6.13 -6.82 -24.26
N MET A 113 -5.08 -7.21 -23.52
CA MET A 113 -4.59 -6.48 -22.36
C MET A 113 -3.59 -5.40 -22.79
N GLU A 114 -4.04 -4.14 -22.78
CA GLU A 114 -3.16 -3.00 -23.08
C GLU A 114 -2.08 -2.82 -22.00
N GLY A 115 -0.81 -2.93 -22.39
CA GLY A 115 0.31 -2.67 -21.48
C GLY A 115 0.54 -3.74 -20.41
N LYS A 116 0.11 -4.99 -20.68
CA LYS A 116 0.48 -6.17 -19.89
C LYS A 116 1.11 -7.22 -20.79
N THR A 117 2.20 -7.85 -20.34
CA THR A 117 2.84 -8.95 -21.08
C THR A 117 2.09 -10.27 -20.88
N GLU A 118 2.37 -11.26 -21.72
CA GLU A 118 1.78 -12.61 -21.58
C GLU A 118 2.12 -13.20 -20.20
N GLU A 119 3.35 -13.00 -19.72
CA GLU A 119 3.80 -13.48 -18.40
C GLU A 119 3.09 -12.76 -17.24
N GLU A 120 2.80 -11.46 -17.38
CA GLU A 120 2.00 -10.75 -16.37
C GLU A 120 0.56 -11.25 -16.32
N VAL A 121 -0.03 -11.55 -17.47
CA VAL A 121 -1.39 -12.07 -17.58
C VAL A 121 -1.47 -13.51 -17.07
N GLU A 122 -0.47 -14.34 -17.37
CA GLU A 122 -0.37 -15.72 -16.87
C GLU A 122 -0.32 -15.74 -15.33
N ARG A 123 0.61 -14.99 -14.74
CA ARG A 123 0.73 -14.87 -13.27
C ARG A 123 -0.57 -14.39 -12.63
N TYR A 124 -1.23 -13.40 -13.24
CA TYR A 124 -2.52 -12.93 -12.75
C TYR A 124 -3.60 -13.99 -12.83
N ALA A 125 -3.68 -14.73 -13.94
CA ALA A 125 -4.67 -15.77 -14.15
C ALA A 125 -4.53 -16.93 -13.14
N GLU A 126 -3.31 -17.32 -12.81
CA GLU A 126 -3.01 -18.32 -11.78
C GLU A 126 -3.55 -17.88 -10.40
N VAL A 127 -3.16 -16.69 -9.95
CA VAL A 127 -3.62 -16.16 -8.66
C VAL A 127 -5.12 -15.95 -8.65
N PHE A 128 -5.69 -15.41 -9.72
CA PHE A 128 -7.13 -15.22 -9.86
C PHE A 128 -7.88 -16.55 -9.71
N LYS A 129 -7.41 -17.62 -10.35
CA LYS A 129 -8.05 -18.95 -10.26
C LYS A 129 -8.10 -19.48 -8.82
N GLU A 130 -7.08 -19.19 -8.02
CA GLU A 130 -7.00 -19.64 -6.62
C GLU A 130 -7.81 -18.74 -5.67
N ARG A 131 -7.74 -17.43 -5.88
CA ARG A 131 -8.19 -16.41 -4.93
C ARG A 131 -9.42 -15.62 -5.36
N TYR A 132 -10.06 -15.93 -6.49
CA TYR A 132 -11.24 -15.18 -6.98
C TYR A 132 -12.39 -15.04 -5.96
N LYS A 133 -12.45 -15.91 -4.95
CA LYS A 133 -13.46 -15.84 -3.87
C LYS A 133 -13.23 -14.70 -2.87
N GLU A 134 -12.07 -14.06 -2.92
CA GLU A 134 -11.75 -12.87 -2.12
C GLU A 134 -12.30 -11.57 -2.74
N LEU A 135 -12.79 -11.64 -3.98
CA LEU A 135 -13.39 -10.51 -4.68
C LEU A 135 -14.80 -10.22 -4.13
N ASN A 136 -15.12 -8.94 -3.93
CA ASN A 136 -16.40 -8.47 -3.39
C ASN A 136 -17.39 -8.02 -4.48
#